data_AF-A0A1W9LX43-F1
#
_entry.id   AF-A0A1W9LX43-F1
#
_cell.length_a   1.000
_cell.length_b   1.000
_cell.length_c   1.000
_cell.angle_alpha   90.00
_cell.angle_beta   90.00
_cell.angle_gamma   90.00
#
_symmetry.space_group_name_H-M   'P 1'
#
loop_
_entity.id
_entity.type
_entity.pdbx_description
1 polymer ?
#
loop_
_entity_poly.entity_id
_entity_poly.type
_entity_poly.pdbx_seq_one_letter_code
_entity_poly.pdbx_strand_id
1 'polypeptide(L)'
;MDPRRGEKIGWTGGWLGGFLWVLILSLVFAAQGNWRAGLSGLLLVGLAVVAILFGAPWRHPTTPYWRLMLLPYGLFLGSVAWAFLSYGGLAESGFGPLQWLLLLLPLIPLGQHARRTWQDGGGAAGRPSSPD
;
A
#
# COMPACT_ATOMS: atom_id res chain seq x y z
N MET A 1 -9.33 2.69 25.80
CA MET A 1 -8.43 2.73 24.62
C MET A 1 -8.96 1.74 23.60
N ASP A 2 -9.22 2.16 22.36
CA ASP A 2 -9.75 1.28 21.30
C ASP A 2 -8.71 0.20 20.96
N PRO A 3 -8.94 -1.10 21.26
CA PRO A 3 -7.93 -2.16 21.17
C PRO A 3 -7.38 -2.39 19.75
N ARG A 4 -7.99 -1.76 18.74
CA ARG A 4 -7.61 -1.86 17.33
C ARG A 4 -6.95 -0.63 16.75
N ARG A 5 -6.53 0.32 17.62
CA ARG A 5 -5.81 1.53 17.20
C ARG A 5 -4.49 1.18 16.49
N GLY A 6 -3.82 0.11 16.92
CA GLY A 6 -2.61 -0.41 16.28
C GLY A 6 -2.84 -0.90 14.85
N GLU A 7 -3.92 -1.64 14.57
CA GLU A 7 -4.26 -2.09 13.21
C GLU A 7 -4.63 -0.92 12.29
N LYS A 8 -5.35 0.09 12.82
CA LYS A 8 -5.66 1.32 12.07
C LYS A 8 -4.39 2.06 11.65
N ILE A 9 -3.45 2.24 12.59
CA ILE A 9 -2.15 2.88 12.35
C ILE A 9 -1.27 2.04 11.43
N GLY A 10 -1.26 0.71 11.58
CA GLY A 10 -0.53 -0.20 10.71
C GLY A 10 -1.02 -0.14 9.26
N TRP A 11 -2.35 -0.07 9.06
CA TRP A 11 -2.93 0.10 7.73
C TRP A 11 -2.58 1.46 7.11
N THR A 12 -2.92 2.57 7.78
CA THR A 12 -2.66 3.89 7.20
C THR A 12 -1.17 4.19 7.10
N GLY A 13 -0.42 3.97 8.17
CA GLY A 13 1.02 4.24 8.24
C GLY A 13 1.82 3.36 7.30
N GLY A 14 1.50 2.06 7.22
CA GLY A 14 2.18 1.14 6.30
C GLY A 14 2.01 1.55 4.83
N TRP A 15 0.77 1.83 4.42
CA TRP A 15 0.50 2.24 3.05
C TRP A 15 0.99 3.66 2.73
N LEU A 16 0.78 4.64 3.62
CA LEU A 16 1.33 6.01 3.44
C LEU A 16 2.84 5.99 3.31
N GLY A 17 3.53 5.21 4.14
CA GLY A 17 4.98 4.99 4.03
C GLY A 17 5.36 4.39 2.67
N GLY A 18 4.58 3.42 2.19
CA GLY A 18 4.78 2.78 0.88
C GLY A 18 4.63 3.73 -0.31
N PHE A 19 3.84 4.79 -0.23
CA PHE A 19 3.70 5.80 -1.31
C PHE A 19 4.57 7.05 -1.11
N LEU A 20 5.31 7.15 0.00
CA LEU A 20 6.15 8.32 0.31
C LEU A 20 7.22 8.57 -0.76
N TRP A 21 7.84 7.51 -1.27
CA TRP A 21 8.87 7.63 -2.32
C TRP A 21 8.29 8.19 -3.63
N VAL A 22 7.04 7.83 -3.99
CA VAL A 22 6.35 8.37 -5.18
C VAL A 22 6.14 9.87 -5.03
N LEU A 23 5.74 10.32 -3.84
CA LEU A 23 5.61 11.75 -3.54
C LEU A 23 6.94 12.48 -3.71
N ILE A 24 8.02 11.93 -3.15
CA ILE A 24 9.37 12.51 -3.27
C ILE A 24 9.78 12.61 -4.75
N LEU A 25 9.64 11.55 -5.53
CA LEU A 25 9.97 11.56 -6.97
C LEU A 25 9.14 12.57 -7.74
N SER A 26 7.85 12.69 -7.42
CA SER A 26 6.95 13.66 -8.07
C SER A 26 7.43 15.09 -7.85
N LEU A 27 7.85 15.42 -6.63
CA LEU A 27 8.41 16.74 -6.29
C LEU A 27 9.75 16.97 -6.98
N VAL A 28 10.61 15.95 -7.06
CA VAL A 28 11.88 16.02 -7.80
C VAL A 28 11.64 16.29 -9.29
N PHE A 29 10.72 15.57 -9.94
CA PHE A 29 10.39 15.81 -11.35
C PHE A 29 9.78 17.19 -11.60
N ALA A 30 8.91 17.66 -10.70
CA ALA A 30 8.36 19.01 -10.76
C ALA A 30 9.48 20.06 -10.65
N ALA A 31 10.43 19.89 -9.73
CA ALA A 31 11.58 20.78 -9.56
C ALA A 31 12.54 20.76 -10.77
N GLN A 32 12.66 19.61 -11.46
CA GLN A 32 13.42 19.47 -12.71
C GLN A 32 12.70 20.08 -13.93
N GLY A 33 11.51 20.68 -13.76
CA GLY A 33 10.70 21.24 -14.84
C GLY A 33 9.90 20.20 -15.63
N ASN A 34 9.99 18.91 -15.29
CA ASN A 34 9.17 17.85 -15.88
C ASN A 34 7.81 17.77 -15.18
N TRP A 35 6.99 18.79 -15.42
CA TRP A 35 5.66 18.92 -14.83
C TRP A 35 4.73 17.76 -15.16
N ARG A 36 4.89 17.11 -16.32
CA ARG A 36 4.07 15.96 -16.72
C ARG A 36 4.31 14.77 -15.79
N ALA A 37 5.57 14.42 -15.55
CA ALA A 37 5.93 13.37 -14.60
C ALA A 37 5.52 13.78 -13.17
N GLY A 38 5.89 14.99 -12.73
CA GLY A 38 5.54 15.47 -11.39
C GLY A 38 4.03 15.45 -11.09
N LEU A 39 3.20 15.91 -12.02
CA LEU A 39 1.76 15.96 -11.83
C LEU A 39 1.11 14.58 -11.86
N SER A 40 1.55 13.69 -12.77
CA SER A 40 1.05 12.32 -12.82
C SER A 40 1.41 11.51 -11.57
N GLY A 41 2.61 11.70 -11.02
CA GLY A 41 3.01 11.09 -9.76
C GLY A 41 2.22 11.64 -8.56
N LEU A 42 1.96 12.95 -8.51
CA LEU A 42 1.08 13.55 -7.49
C LEU A 42 -0.36 13.01 -7.56
N LEU A 43 -0.89 12.84 -8.78
CA LEU A 43 -2.20 12.21 -8.99
C LEU A 43 -2.22 10.77 -8.50
N LEU A 44 -1.16 10.00 -8.75
CA LEU A 44 -1.01 8.63 -8.24
C LEU A 44 -1.02 8.59 -6.70
N VAL A 45 -0.28 9.50 -6.04
CA VAL A 45 -0.30 9.61 -4.57
C VAL A 45 -1.70 9.97 -4.07
N GLY A 46 -2.38 10.92 -4.72
CA GLY A 46 -3.76 11.28 -4.37
C GLY A 46 -4.72 10.09 -4.48
N LEU A 47 -4.67 9.35 -5.59
CA LEU A 47 -5.47 8.13 -5.79
C LEU A 47 -5.13 7.06 -4.76
N ALA A 48 -3.85 6.90 -4.41
CA ALA A 48 -3.42 5.98 -3.37
C ALA A 48 -3.99 6.35 -2.00
N VAL A 49 -3.93 7.62 -1.60
CA VAL A 49 -4.51 8.08 -0.32
C VAL A 49 -6.02 7.83 -0.30
N VAL A 50 -6.72 8.12 -1.38
CA VAL A 50 -8.16 7.81 -1.51
C VAL A 50 -8.39 6.30 -1.36
N ALA A 51 -7.64 5.45 -2.07
CA ALA A 51 -7.75 4.01 -1.97
C ALA A 51 -7.46 3.48 -0.56
N ILE A 52 -6.48 4.03 0.15
CA ILE A 52 -6.13 3.63 1.53
C ILE A 52 -7.25 3.99 2.51
N LEU A 53 -7.84 5.17 2.38
CA LEU A 53 -8.89 5.66 3.29
C LEU A 53 -10.27 5.04 3.00
N PHE A 54 -10.60 4.79 1.72
CA PHE A 54 -11.86 4.15 1.33
C PHE A 54 -11.79 2.63 1.44
N GLY A 55 -10.69 2.02 1.03
CA GLY A 55 -10.42 0.58 1.19
C GLY A 55 -10.08 0.17 2.62
N ALA A 56 -10.28 1.06 3.60
CA ALA A 56 -9.96 0.77 4.97
C ALA A 56 -10.85 -0.34 5.55
N PRO A 57 -10.29 -1.33 6.23
CA PRO A 57 -11.01 -2.52 6.67
C PRO A 57 -12.10 -2.25 7.72
N TRP A 58 -11.96 -1.17 8.50
CA TRP A 58 -13.02 -0.75 9.43
C TRP A 58 -14.27 -0.20 8.73
N ARG A 59 -14.19 0.18 7.44
CA ARG A 59 -15.34 0.57 6.62
C ARG A 59 -16.03 -0.62 5.95
N HIS A 60 -15.29 -1.71 5.73
CA HIS A 60 -15.76 -2.91 5.04
C HIS A 60 -15.56 -4.16 5.91
N PRO A 61 -16.27 -4.28 7.04
CA PRO A 61 -15.93 -5.25 8.08
C PRO A 61 -16.06 -6.72 7.67
N THR A 62 -16.93 -7.01 6.69
CA THR A 62 -17.20 -8.34 6.13
C THR A 62 -16.33 -8.67 4.92
N THR A 63 -15.57 -7.70 4.40
CA THR A 63 -14.74 -7.90 3.21
C THR A 63 -13.38 -8.45 3.62
N PRO A 64 -12.87 -9.51 2.97
CA PRO A 64 -11.56 -10.06 3.30
C PRO A 64 -10.44 -9.11 2.94
N TYR A 65 -9.40 -9.04 3.78
CA TYR A 65 -8.29 -8.09 3.64
C TYR A 65 -7.63 -8.13 2.26
N TRP A 66 -7.49 -9.30 1.63
CA TRP A 66 -6.85 -9.40 0.32
C TRP A 66 -7.52 -8.54 -0.75
N ARG A 67 -8.86 -8.41 -0.73
CA ARG A 67 -9.59 -7.58 -1.69
C ARG A 67 -9.33 -6.10 -1.46
N LEU A 68 -9.30 -5.71 -0.19
CA LEU A 68 -9.02 -4.33 0.23
C LEU A 68 -7.58 -3.94 -0.05
N MET A 69 -6.63 -4.87 0.08
CA MET A 69 -5.21 -4.66 -0.23
C MET A 69 -4.93 -4.66 -1.72
N LEU A 70 -5.76 -5.29 -2.54
CA LEU A 70 -5.56 -5.39 -3.99
C LEU A 70 -5.54 -4.01 -4.67
N LEU A 71 -6.36 -3.08 -4.18
CA LEU A 71 -6.45 -1.71 -4.71
C LEU A 71 -5.16 -0.89 -4.45
N PRO A 72 -4.67 -0.73 -3.21
CA PRO A 72 -3.41 -0.05 -2.95
C PRO A 72 -2.19 -0.82 -3.50
N TYR A 73 -2.19 -2.16 -3.54
CA TYR A 73 -1.13 -2.91 -4.23
C TYR A 73 -1.12 -2.64 -5.74
N GLY A 74 -2.29 -2.59 -6.38
CA GLY A 74 -2.41 -2.26 -7.80
C GLY A 74 -1.87 -0.87 -8.10
N LEU A 75 -2.18 0.11 -7.25
CA LEU A 75 -1.63 1.46 -7.36
C LEU A 75 -0.13 1.52 -7.07
N PHE A 76 0.37 0.72 -6.13
CA PHE A 76 1.80 0.63 -5.85
C PHE A 76 2.57 0.04 -7.04
N LEU A 77 2.10 -1.07 -7.62
CA LEU A 77 2.67 -1.63 -8.85
C LEU A 77 2.55 -0.65 -10.03
N GLY A 78 1.42 0.04 -10.14
CA GLY A 78 1.23 1.13 -11.10
C GLY A 78 2.25 2.26 -10.92
N SER A 79 2.58 2.63 -9.68
CA SER A 79 3.59 3.65 -9.39
C SER A 79 5.01 3.20 -9.75
N VAL A 80 5.31 1.90 -9.60
CA VAL A 80 6.58 1.33 -10.06
C VAL A 80 6.67 1.44 -11.59
N ALA A 81 5.64 1.01 -12.32
CA ALA A 81 5.60 1.15 -13.78
C ALA A 81 5.68 2.62 -14.23
N TRP A 82 4.97 3.52 -13.55
CA TRP A 82 5.03 4.97 -13.79
C TRP A 82 6.43 5.53 -13.58
N ALA A 83 7.15 5.10 -12.53
CA ALA A 83 8.52 5.56 -12.30
C ALA A 83 9.45 5.16 -13.45
N PHE A 84 9.35 3.92 -13.95
CA PHE A 84 10.13 3.48 -15.12
C PHE A 84 9.81 4.30 -16.37
N LEU A 85 8.55 4.56 -16.64
CA LEU A 85 8.15 5.37 -17.79
C LEU A 85 8.59 6.84 -17.65
N SER A 86 8.59 7.37 -16.43
CA SER A 86 8.98 8.76 -16.15
C SER A 86 10.49 8.99 -16.21
N TYR A 87 11.29 7.96 -15.91
CA TYR A 87 12.76 7.99 -16.01
C TYR A 87 13.30 7.66 -17.41
N GLY A 88 12.45 7.50 -18.44
CA GLY A 88 12.91 7.22 -19.81
C GLY A 88 13.06 5.73 -20.15
N GLY A 89 12.54 4.83 -19.30
CA GLY A 89 12.47 3.40 -19.56
C GLY A 89 13.58 2.55 -18.92
N LEU A 90 13.53 1.24 -19.15
CA LEU A 90 14.45 0.25 -18.57
C LEU A 90 15.93 0.52 -18.92
N ALA A 91 16.18 1.11 -20.09
CA ALA A 91 17.52 1.33 -20.63
C ALA A 91 18.36 2.34 -19.81
N GLU A 92 17.72 3.33 -19.18
CA GLU A 92 18.40 4.34 -18.36
C GLU A 92 18.20 4.14 -16.85
N SER A 93 17.46 3.09 -16.47
CA SER A 93 17.06 2.87 -15.08
C SER A 93 18.23 2.52 -14.15
N GLY A 94 19.35 2.01 -14.67
CA GLY A 94 20.50 1.59 -13.84
C GLY A 94 20.20 0.43 -12.87
N PHE A 95 19.00 -0.17 -12.94
CA PHE A 95 18.55 -1.25 -12.06
C PHE A 95 18.98 -2.62 -12.61
N GLY A 96 19.80 -3.34 -11.85
CA GLY A 96 20.16 -4.73 -12.12
C GLY A 96 19.11 -5.73 -11.61
N PRO A 97 19.19 -7.02 -12.02
CA PRO A 97 18.21 -8.07 -11.70
C PRO A 97 17.97 -8.28 -10.20
N LEU A 98 18.99 -8.00 -9.39
CA LEU A 98 18.93 -8.18 -7.94
C LEU A 98 18.10 -7.08 -7.26
N GLN A 99 18.16 -5.84 -7.75
CA GLN A 99 17.30 -4.76 -7.26
C GLN A 99 15.83 -5.00 -7.63
N TRP A 100 15.57 -5.64 -8.77
CA TRP A 100 14.23 -6.12 -9.14
C TRP A 100 13.71 -7.20 -8.18
N LEU A 101 14.58 -8.09 -7.73
CA LEU A 101 14.23 -9.11 -6.74
C LEU A 101 13.93 -8.50 -5.35
N LEU A 102 14.63 -7.43 -4.97
CA LEU A 102 14.38 -6.70 -3.71
C LEU A 102 13.01 -5.99 -3.69
N LEU A 103 12.48 -5.60 -4.86
CA LEU A 103 11.12 -5.05 -4.98
C LEU A 103 10.01 -6.08 -4.70
N LEU A 104 10.32 -7.38 -4.74
CA LEU A 104 9.37 -8.46 -4.43
C LEU A 104 9.32 -8.81 -2.93
N LEU A 105 10.30 -8.37 -2.14
CA LEU A 105 10.38 -8.63 -0.70
C LEU A 105 9.16 -8.10 0.09
N PRO A 106 8.57 -6.93 -0.24
CA PRO A 106 7.34 -6.43 0.41
C PRO A 106 6.08 -7.26 0.12
N LEU A 107 6.10 -8.19 -0.85
CA LEU A 107 4.94 -9.05 -1.17
C LEU A 107 4.87 -10.31 -0.29
N ILE A 108 5.93 -10.65 0.45
CA ILE A 108 6.01 -11.85 1.29
C ILE A 108 4.88 -11.98 2.35
N PRO A 109 4.35 -10.91 2.99
CA PRO A 109 3.32 -11.07 4.02
C PRO A 109 1.92 -11.36 3.46
N LEU A 110 1.71 -11.34 2.15
CA LEU A 110 0.37 -11.50 1.53
C LEU A 110 -0.27 -12.87 1.81
N GLY A 111 0.52 -13.93 2.00
CA GLY A 111 -0.01 -15.28 2.17
C GLY A 111 -0.64 -15.55 3.53
N GLN A 112 -0.10 -14.96 4.61
CA GLN A 112 -0.45 -15.36 5.98
C GLN A 112 -1.68 -14.64 6.54
N HIS A 113 -2.15 -13.55 5.92
CA HIS A 113 -3.29 -12.76 6.41
C HIS A 113 -4.44 -12.61 5.41
N ALA A 114 -4.37 -13.25 4.24
CA ALA A 114 -5.31 -13.06 3.13
C ALA A 114 -6.78 -13.35 3.50
N ARG A 115 -7.06 -14.41 4.26
CA ARG A 115 -8.45 -14.83 4.55
C ARG A 115 -9.11 -14.14 5.74
N ARG A 116 -8.34 -13.37 6.52
CA ARG A 116 -8.86 -12.71 7.72
C ARG A 116 -9.73 -11.52 7.31
N THR A 117 -10.87 -11.37 7.98
CA THR A 117 -11.74 -10.19 7.88
C THR A 117 -11.56 -9.31 9.12
N TRP A 118 -12.05 -8.07 9.07
CA TRP A 118 -12.05 -7.19 10.24
C TRP A 118 -12.93 -7.76 11.38
N GLN A 119 -13.99 -8.51 11.08
CA GLN A 119 -14.85 -9.14 12.09
C GLN A 119 -14.13 -10.24 12.88
N ASP A 120 -13.26 -11.02 12.23
CA ASP A 120 -12.54 -12.13 12.89
C ASP A 120 -11.61 -11.65 14.00
N GLY A 121 -11.09 -10.42 13.91
CA GLY A 121 -10.29 -9.80 14.97
C GLY A 121 -11.07 -9.45 16.24
N GLY A 122 -12.39 -9.62 16.26
CA GLY A 122 -13.25 -9.31 17.42
C GLY A 122 -13.59 -10.49 18.31
N GLY A 123 -13.50 -11.72 17.78
CA GLY A 123 -13.97 -12.91 18.49
C GLY A 123 -13.03 -13.48 19.54
N ALA A 124 -11.74 -13.12 19.53
CA ALA A 124 -10.75 -13.73 20.43
C ALA A 124 -10.71 -13.09 21.83
N ALA A 125 -11.26 -11.90 22.02
CA ALA A 125 -11.23 -11.20 23.31
C ALA A 125 -12.45 -11.49 24.21
N GLY A 126 -13.35 -12.40 23.80
CA GLY A 126 -14.66 -12.58 24.44
C GLY A 126 -15.18 -14.01 24.53
N ARG A 127 -14.33 -15.05 24.43
CA ARG A 127 -14.76 -16.39 24.85
C ARG A 127 -14.48 -16.55 26.34
N PRO A 128 -15.50 -16.52 27.23
CA PRO A 128 -15.31 -17.11 28.55
C PRO A 128 -14.95 -18.59 28.34
N SER A 129 -13.82 -19.00 28.90
CA SER A 129 -13.46 -20.41 29.04
C SER A 129 -14.59 -21.10 29.80
N SER A 130 -15.36 -21.96 29.12
CA SER A 130 -16.28 -22.89 29.78
C SER A 130 -15.44 -23.79 30.68
N PRO A 131 -15.71 -23.84 32.00
CA PRO A 131 -15.16 -24.87 32.86
C PRO A 131 -16.04 -26.11 32.74
N ASP A 132 -15.46 -27.21 32.26
CA ASP A 132 -15.97 -28.57 32.51
C ASP A 132 -15.19 -29.17 33.69
#